data_AF-A0A316QIH0-F1
#
_entry.id   AF-A0A316QIH0-F1
#
_cell.length_a   1.000
_cell.length_b   1.000
_cell.length_c   1.000
_cell.angle_alpha   90.00
_cell.angle_beta   90.00
_cell.angle_gamma   90.00
#
_symmetry.space_group_name_H-M   'P 1'
#
loop_
_entity.id
_entity.type
_entity.pdbx_description
1 polymer ?
#
loop_
_entity_poly.entity_id
_entity_poly.type
_entity_poly.pdbx_seq_one_letter_code
_entity_poly.pdbx_strand_id
1 'polypeptide(L)'
;MPKDFFANRDLLLQKKLTLTLCNDGQLERVATALNASTRRKILSLLTANSYTIQEIAERLDMSLSNTSFHVKFLQKAGLVNLTQNHSKRGNEKIVALEKHCLEILFINESENAFPSSSHAFSTEFPVGSFNLFDIAPPCGIADADGNLIGAEALPDIFYNYKRIKGEIIWFTEGYLEYHVSNATIKNKVLEALQISCEVCSECANYNNSFKSDITFWLNDKEIGTYTSPGDFGGRNGKYTPKSWPAASTQYGMLVQIRIDEMGVWINQVNVSSEISIDDFAFITKEKCLRFRLGVKKNAKYVGGLNLFGRNFGDFQQGIRISATYLEP
;
A
#
# COMPACT_ATOMS: atom_id res chain seq x y z
N MET A 1 0.08 24.12 -5.87
CA MET A 1 0.15 23.64 -4.47
C MET A 1 -0.77 22.42 -4.31
N PRO A 2 -0.46 21.49 -3.40
CA PRO A 2 -0.43 20.03 -3.65
C PRO A 2 -1.76 19.31 -3.36
N LYS A 3 -2.79 19.53 -4.18
CA LYS A 3 -4.01 18.71 -4.09
C LYS A 3 -3.88 17.35 -4.79
N ASP A 4 -3.01 17.23 -5.79
CA ASP A 4 -2.85 15.99 -6.59
C ASP A 4 -1.76 15.02 -6.10
N PHE A 5 -0.89 15.45 -5.18
CA PHE A 5 0.21 14.59 -4.70
C PHE A 5 -0.31 13.41 -3.87
N PHE A 6 -1.33 13.65 -3.04
CA PHE A 6 -1.91 12.62 -2.18
C PHE A 6 -2.90 11.71 -2.91
N ALA A 7 -3.58 12.20 -3.95
CA ALA A 7 -4.56 11.43 -4.72
C ALA A 7 -3.92 10.31 -5.57
N ASN A 8 -2.64 10.44 -5.92
CA ASN A 8 -1.90 9.46 -6.75
C ASN A 8 -0.80 8.72 -5.98
N ARG A 9 -0.73 8.87 -4.64
CA ARG A 9 0.36 8.33 -3.81
C ARG A 9 0.54 6.82 -3.97
N ASP A 10 -0.55 6.12 -4.19
CA ASP A 10 -0.60 4.67 -4.34
C ASP A 10 -0.03 4.16 -5.67
N LEU A 11 -0.11 4.97 -6.74
CA LEU A 11 0.60 4.74 -8.01
C LEU A 11 2.11 5.01 -7.89
N LEU A 12 2.51 5.95 -7.03
CA LEU A 12 3.93 6.31 -6.83
C LEU A 12 4.72 5.19 -6.14
N LEU A 13 4.06 4.39 -5.27
CA LEU A 13 4.68 3.29 -4.53
C LEU A 13 4.93 2.03 -5.39
N GLN A 14 4.15 1.81 -6.45
CA GLN A 14 4.33 0.64 -7.35
C GLN A 14 5.64 0.70 -8.15
N LYS A 15 6.28 1.87 -8.24
CA LYS A 15 7.52 2.13 -8.98
C LYS A 15 8.57 2.85 -8.12
N LYS A 16 8.74 2.41 -6.87
CA LYS A 16 9.75 2.92 -5.93
C LYS A 16 11.16 2.43 -6.28
N LEU A 17 12.16 3.30 -6.10
CA LEU A 17 13.58 2.99 -6.11
C LEU A 17 14.17 3.34 -4.74
N THR A 18 14.71 2.33 -4.04
CA THR A 18 15.39 2.51 -2.74
C THR A 18 16.89 2.29 -2.93
N LEU A 19 17.69 3.22 -2.42
CA LEU A 19 19.17 3.21 -2.46
C LEU A 19 19.74 3.39 -1.05
N THR A 20 20.92 2.86 -0.81
CA THR A 20 21.72 3.07 0.42
C THR A 20 22.99 3.85 0.07
N LEU A 21 23.70 4.38 1.09
CA LEU A 21 24.98 5.05 0.86
C LEU A 21 26.08 4.12 0.33
N CYS A 22 25.93 2.81 0.50
CA CYS A 22 26.91 1.82 0.04
C CYS A 22 26.69 1.37 -1.41
N ASN A 23 25.55 1.75 -2.01
CA ASN A 23 25.29 1.52 -3.43
C ASN A 23 25.96 2.60 -4.29
N ASP A 24 27.25 2.83 -4.09
CA ASP A 24 28.00 3.97 -4.64
C ASP A 24 27.76 4.14 -6.14
N GLY A 25 27.86 3.06 -6.91
CA GLY A 25 27.73 3.12 -8.36
C GLY A 25 26.33 3.52 -8.86
N GLN A 26 25.25 3.08 -8.19
CA GLN A 26 23.88 3.45 -8.58
C GLN A 26 23.46 4.79 -7.97
N LEU A 27 23.87 5.04 -6.72
CA LEU A 27 23.66 6.30 -6.03
C LEU A 27 24.34 7.45 -6.77
N GLU A 28 25.60 7.27 -7.19
CA GLU A 28 26.34 8.26 -7.97
C GLU A 28 25.63 8.57 -9.29
N ARG A 29 25.14 7.54 -10.01
CA ARG A 29 24.39 7.74 -11.26
C ARG A 29 23.12 8.54 -11.02
N VAL A 30 22.36 8.20 -9.97
CA VAL A 30 21.09 8.86 -9.63
C VAL A 30 21.35 10.29 -9.15
N ALA A 31 22.31 10.50 -8.25
CA ALA A 31 22.70 11.82 -7.77
C ALA A 31 23.20 12.71 -8.91
N THR A 32 24.09 12.17 -9.76
CA THR A 32 24.57 12.88 -10.96
C THR A 32 23.43 13.20 -11.91
N ALA A 33 22.53 12.25 -12.17
CA ALA A 33 21.36 12.45 -13.01
C ALA A 33 20.44 13.56 -12.45
N LEU A 34 20.21 13.59 -11.14
CA LEU A 34 19.35 14.59 -10.52
C LEU A 34 20.02 15.96 -10.33
N ASN A 35 21.35 16.05 -10.31
CA ASN A 35 22.08 17.31 -10.10
C ASN A 35 21.81 18.36 -11.20
N ALA A 36 21.59 17.94 -12.46
CA ALA A 36 21.30 18.90 -13.54
C ALA A 36 19.83 19.33 -13.56
N SER A 37 19.61 20.65 -13.54
CA SER A 37 18.28 21.27 -13.65
C SER A 37 17.52 20.83 -14.89
N THR A 38 18.20 20.70 -16.04
CA THR A 38 17.61 20.23 -17.30
C THR A 38 17.04 18.82 -17.17
N ARG A 39 17.73 17.91 -16.50
CA ARG A 39 17.24 16.55 -16.25
C ARG A 39 16.05 16.52 -15.31
N ARG A 40 16.04 17.38 -14.28
CA ARG A 40 14.87 17.56 -13.41
C ARG A 40 13.66 18.12 -14.16
N LYS A 41 13.86 19.04 -15.12
CA LYS A 41 12.79 19.53 -16.00
C LYS A 41 12.22 18.43 -16.89
N ILE A 42 13.08 17.58 -17.46
CA ILE A 42 12.64 16.40 -18.24
C ILE A 42 11.83 15.44 -17.36
N LEU A 43 12.30 15.10 -16.17
CA LEU A 43 11.56 14.23 -15.24
C LEU A 43 10.21 14.85 -14.85
N SER A 44 10.17 16.15 -14.55
CA SER A 44 8.95 16.89 -14.24
C SER A 44 7.97 16.94 -15.41
N LEU A 45 8.45 16.94 -16.66
CA LEU A 45 7.59 16.84 -17.82
C LEU A 45 6.99 15.42 -17.91
N LEU A 46 7.82 14.40 -17.66
CA LEU A 46 7.44 13.00 -17.72
C LEU A 46 6.50 12.53 -16.59
N THR A 47 6.28 13.33 -15.54
CA THR A 47 5.26 13.03 -14.52
C THR A 47 3.84 13.15 -15.07
N ALA A 48 3.63 13.93 -16.14
CA ALA A 48 2.31 14.13 -16.73
C ALA A 48 1.99 13.09 -17.81
N ASN A 49 2.94 12.78 -18.71
CA ASN A 49 2.78 11.84 -19.82
C ASN A 49 4.15 11.31 -20.29
N SER A 50 4.15 10.25 -21.09
CA SER A 50 5.32 9.83 -21.87
C SER A 50 5.44 10.64 -23.16
N TYR A 51 6.67 10.92 -23.59
CA TYR A 51 6.94 11.73 -24.77
C TYR A 51 8.07 11.12 -25.61
N THR A 52 8.06 11.39 -26.90
CA THR A 52 9.22 11.15 -27.76
C THR A 52 10.36 12.13 -27.41
N ILE A 53 11.59 11.81 -27.82
CA ILE A 53 12.73 12.70 -27.65
C ILE A 53 12.50 14.06 -28.34
N GLN A 54 11.83 14.07 -29.49
CA GLN A 54 11.50 15.30 -30.21
C GLN A 54 10.50 16.17 -29.44
N GLU A 55 9.44 15.56 -28.91
CA GLU A 55 8.44 16.28 -28.13
C GLU A 55 9.01 16.88 -26.83
N ILE A 56 9.99 16.21 -26.21
CA ILE A 56 10.72 16.75 -25.05
C ILE A 56 11.58 17.94 -25.47
N ALA A 57 12.29 17.80 -26.59
CA ALA A 57 13.16 18.85 -27.14
C ALA A 57 12.37 20.13 -27.45
N GLU A 58 11.21 20.00 -28.10
CA GLU A 58 10.32 21.13 -28.42
C GLU A 58 9.77 21.79 -27.15
N ARG A 59 9.31 21.00 -26.16
CA ARG A 59 8.70 21.53 -24.93
C ARG A 59 9.66 22.23 -23.99
N LEU A 60 10.93 21.82 -24.01
CA LEU A 60 11.97 22.40 -23.16
C LEU A 60 12.87 23.39 -23.89
N ASP A 61 12.57 23.70 -25.16
CA ASP A 61 13.37 24.56 -26.04
C ASP A 61 14.84 24.13 -26.10
N MET A 62 15.06 22.86 -26.46
CA MET A 62 16.37 22.22 -26.52
C MET A 62 16.61 21.55 -27.87
N SER A 63 17.87 21.40 -28.27
CA SER A 63 18.19 20.60 -29.46
C SER A 63 17.95 19.10 -29.23
N LEU A 64 17.65 18.36 -30.30
CA LEU A 64 17.47 16.89 -30.26
C LEU A 64 18.70 16.17 -29.68
N SER A 65 19.90 16.61 -30.06
CA SER A 65 21.16 16.04 -29.57
C SER A 65 21.33 16.26 -28.07
N ASN A 66 21.04 17.47 -27.59
CA ASN A 66 21.13 17.80 -26.16
C ASN A 66 20.09 17.02 -25.34
N THR A 67 18.86 16.94 -25.85
CA THR A 67 17.78 16.16 -25.22
C THR A 67 18.13 14.68 -25.14
N SER A 68 18.61 14.09 -26.23
CA SER A 68 19.07 12.69 -26.28
C SER A 68 20.19 12.40 -25.28
N PHE A 69 21.12 13.34 -25.11
CA PHE A 69 22.19 13.25 -24.13
C PHE A 69 21.63 13.16 -22.70
N HIS A 70 20.74 14.08 -22.33
CA HIS A 70 20.14 14.09 -20.99
C HIS A 70 19.27 12.85 -20.72
N VAL A 71 18.48 12.41 -21.71
CA VAL A 71 17.65 11.19 -21.61
C VAL A 71 18.51 9.95 -21.38
N LYS A 72 19.65 9.79 -22.07
CA LYS A 72 20.56 8.66 -21.83
C LYS A 72 21.10 8.63 -20.40
N PHE A 73 21.40 9.79 -19.81
CA PHE A 73 21.83 9.87 -18.40
C PHE A 73 20.72 9.43 -17.45
N LEU A 74 19.50 9.91 -17.67
CA LEU A 74 18.33 9.50 -16.89
C LEU A 74 18.05 8.00 -17.03
N GLN A 75 18.22 7.44 -18.23
CA GLN A 75 18.06 6.01 -18.50
C GLN A 75 19.11 5.18 -17.78
N LYS A 76 20.39 5.59 -17.83
CA LYS A 76 21.49 4.91 -17.10
C LYS A 76 21.29 4.93 -15.58
N ALA A 77 20.64 5.97 -15.06
CA ALA A 77 20.25 6.06 -13.66
C ALA A 77 18.98 5.24 -13.32
N GLY A 78 18.35 4.61 -14.31
CA GLY A 78 17.13 3.82 -14.13
C GLY A 78 15.87 4.65 -13.83
N LEU A 79 15.91 5.98 -14.05
CA LEU A 79 14.79 6.88 -13.75
C LEU A 79 13.76 6.94 -14.87
N VAL A 80 14.18 6.66 -16.11
CA VAL A 80 13.31 6.62 -17.30
C VAL A 80 13.55 5.36 -18.12
N ASN A 81 12.54 4.95 -18.87
CA ASN A 81 12.62 3.84 -19.81
C ASN A 81 12.37 4.34 -21.24
N LEU A 82 12.94 3.64 -22.24
CA LEU A 82 12.76 3.91 -23.65
C LEU A 82 12.15 2.71 -24.36
N THR A 83 10.91 2.86 -24.83
CA THR A 83 10.19 1.83 -25.61
C THR A 83 10.11 2.22 -27.07
N GLN A 84 10.11 1.25 -27.99
CA GLN A 84 9.90 1.52 -29.40
C GLN A 84 8.45 1.95 -29.64
N ASN A 85 8.26 2.99 -30.46
CA ASN A 85 6.94 3.41 -30.89
C ASN A 85 6.49 2.58 -32.11
N HIS A 86 5.58 1.62 -31.92
CA HIS A 86 5.08 0.77 -33.01
C HIS A 86 3.99 1.43 -33.87
N SER A 87 3.54 2.64 -33.53
CA SER A 87 2.34 3.26 -34.10
C SER A 87 2.60 4.29 -35.23
N LYS A 88 3.85 4.65 -35.51
CA LYS A 88 4.24 5.52 -36.63
C LYS A 88 5.40 4.91 -37.42
N ARG A 89 5.47 5.22 -38.73
CA ARG A 89 6.61 4.85 -39.60
C ARG A 89 7.91 5.49 -39.06
N GLY A 90 8.71 4.76 -38.29
CA GLY A 90 10.05 5.19 -37.87
C GLY A 90 10.57 4.51 -36.60
N ASN A 91 11.89 4.56 -36.40
CA ASN A 91 12.59 4.08 -35.19
C ASN A 91 12.46 5.05 -34.00
N GLU A 92 11.31 5.70 -33.83
CA GLU A 92 11.09 6.66 -32.73
C GLU A 92 10.94 5.92 -31.40
N LYS A 93 11.58 6.46 -30.36
CA LYS A 93 11.51 5.93 -28.99
C LYS A 93 10.65 6.83 -28.12
N ILE A 94 9.74 6.23 -27.38
CA ILE A 94 8.96 6.89 -26.33
C ILE A 94 9.76 6.81 -25.03
N VAL A 95 9.95 7.96 -24.40
CA VAL A 95 10.57 8.10 -23.09
C VAL A 95 9.44 8.18 -22.06
N ALA A 96 9.47 7.30 -21.07
CA ALA A 96 8.50 7.27 -19.98
C ALA A 96 9.22 7.29 -18.63
N LEU A 97 8.59 7.89 -17.62
CA LEU A 97 9.08 7.82 -16.25
C LEU A 97 9.01 6.37 -15.74
N GLU A 98 10.14 5.86 -15.26
CA GLU A 98 10.24 4.48 -14.79
C GLU A 98 10.08 4.39 -13.27
N LYS A 99 10.59 5.38 -12.54
CA LYS A 99 10.53 5.43 -11.08
C LYS A 99 9.80 6.69 -10.62
N HIS A 100 8.81 6.49 -9.76
CA HIS A 100 7.91 7.54 -9.28
C HIS A 100 8.21 7.98 -7.85
N CYS A 101 9.03 7.20 -7.13
CA CYS A 101 9.47 7.49 -5.78
C CYS A 101 10.96 7.11 -5.66
N LEU A 102 11.77 8.01 -5.13
CA LEU A 102 13.16 7.77 -4.79
C LEU A 102 13.33 7.88 -3.27
N GLU A 103 13.90 6.85 -2.67
CA GLU A 103 14.26 6.82 -1.26
C GLU A 103 15.76 6.56 -1.15
N ILE A 104 16.47 7.43 -0.43
CA ILE A 104 17.88 7.26 -0.13
C ILE A 104 17.99 7.06 1.38
N LEU A 105 18.44 5.88 1.76
CA LEU A 105 18.67 5.50 3.15
C LEU A 105 20.11 5.84 3.52
N PHE A 106 20.26 6.70 4.52
CA PHE A 106 21.55 7.13 5.05
C PHE A 106 22.06 6.09 6.07
N ILE A 107 22.29 4.87 5.58
CA ILE A 107 22.80 3.74 6.35
C ILE A 107 24.18 3.34 5.79
N ASN A 108 25.14 3.07 6.68
CA ASN A 108 26.53 2.77 6.34
C ASN A 108 26.77 1.26 6.53
N GLU A 109 26.65 0.45 5.49
CA GLU A 109 26.76 -1.02 5.61
C GLU A 109 28.17 -1.49 6.04
N SER A 110 29.22 -0.69 5.89
CA SER A 110 30.61 -1.06 6.22
C SER A 110 31.15 -0.50 7.55
N GLU A 111 30.74 0.70 7.97
CA GLU A 111 31.16 1.29 9.26
C GLU A 111 30.00 1.41 10.26
N ASN A 112 28.76 1.18 9.83
CA ASN A 112 27.67 0.82 10.72
C ASN A 112 27.43 -0.69 10.69
N ALA A 113 28.45 -1.43 11.13
CA ALA A 113 28.16 -2.40 12.17
C ALA A 113 27.69 -1.66 13.44
N PHE A 114 26.52 -0.98 13.38
CA PHE A 114 25.58 -1.19 14.48
C PHE A 114 25.45 -2.70 14.59
N PRO A 115 25.32 -3.29 15.79
CA PRO A 115 25.03 -4.72 15.85
C PRO A 115 23.91 -4.96 14.84
N SER A 116 24.19 -5.78 13.82
CA SER A 116 23.23 -6.22 12.83
C SER A 116 22.20 -7.03 13.60
N SER A 117 21.33 -6.31 14.28
CA SER A 117 20.38 -6.79 15.23
C SER A 117 19.01 -6.31 14.80
N SER A 118 18.90 -5.14 14.14
CA SER A 118 17.67 -4.68 13.51
C SER A 118 17.35 -5.54 12.28
N HIS A 119 16.56 -6.58 12.53
CA HIS A 119 16.05 -7.51 11.54
C HIS A 119 14.61 -7.14 11.18
N ALA A 120 14.22 -7.42 9.94
CA ALA A 120 12.86 -7.21 9.47
C ALA A 120 12.17 -8.56 9.22
N PHE A 121 10.98 -8.73 9.78
CA PHE A 121 10.06 -9.81 9.44
C PHE A 121 8.90 -9.22 8.64
N SER A 122 8.42 -9.93 7.63
CA SER A 122 7.20 -9.57 6.89
C SER A 122 6.41 -10.82 6.54
N THR A 123 5.11 -10.76 6.75
CA THR A 123 4.17 -11.82 6.37
C THR A 123 2.94 -11.22 5.72
N GLU A 124 2.37 -11.96 4.78
CA GLU A 124 1.10 -11.65 4.15
C GLU A 124 0.16 -12.83 4.38
N PHE A 125 -1.10 -12.56 4.73
CA PHE A 125 -2.11 -13.59 4.90
C PHE A 125 -3.42 -13.24 4.16
N PRO A 126 -4.16 -14.26 3.71
CA PRO A 126 -5.44 -14.07 3.03
C PRO A 126 -6.45 -13.32 3.90
N VAL A 127 -7.24 -12.43 3.32
CA VAL A 127 -8.27 -11.71 4.07
C VAL A 127 -9.30 -12.67 4.68
N GLY A 128 -9.54 -13.80 4.03
CA GLY A 128 -10.39 -14.89 4.50
C GLY A 128 -9.90 -15.67 5.72
N SER A 129 -8.66 -15.47 6.19
CA SER A 129 -8.03 -16.31 7.24
C SER A 129 -8.30 -15.86 8.68
N PHE A 130 -9.31 -15.03 8.92
CA PHE A 130 -9.66 -14.54 10.27
C PHE A 130 -9.96 -15.68 11.25
N ASN A 131 -9.63 -15.49 12.52
CA ASN A 131 -9.80 -16.45 13.61
C ASN A 131 -11.07 -16.21 14.42
N LEU A 132 -11.34 -14.93 14.75
CA LEU A 132 -12.54 -14.51 15.46
C LEU A 132 -13.24 -13.41 14.67
N PHE A 133 -14.55 -13.33 14.83
CA PHE A 133 -15.38 -12.28 14.26
C PHE A 133 -16.61 -12.08 15.13
N ASP A 134 -17.11 -10.85 15.14
CA ASP A 134 -18.43 -10.47 15.62
C ASP A 134 -18.89 -9.38 14.66
N ILE A 135 -19.84 -9.70 13.79
CA ILE A 135 -20.25 -8.84 12.67
C ILE A 135 -21.76 -8.77 12.59
N ALA A 136 -22.28 -7.65 12.10
CA ALA A 136 -23.69 -7.52 11.76
C ALA A 136 -23.91 -7.47 10.24
N PRO A 137 -25.06 -8.00 9.77
CA PRO A 137 -25.46 -7.93 8.38
C PRO A 137 -25.87 -6.49 7.96
N PRO A 138 -25.97 -6.21 6.65
CA PRO A 138 -25.54 -7.07 5.54
C PRO A 138 -24.03 -7.32 5.54
N CYS A 139 -23.65 -8.55 5.16
CA CYS A 139 -22.27 -9.02 5.13
C CYS A 139 -22.09 -10.13 4.09
N GLY A 140 -20.86 -10.37 3.65
CA GLY A 140 -20.56 -11.45 2.71
C GLY A 140 -19.08 -11.60 2.39
N ILE A 141 -18.80 -12.62 1.56
CA ILE A 141 -17.46 -12.99 1.11
C ILE A 141 -17.54 -13.43 -0.35
N ALA A 142 -16.63 -12.95 -1.20
CA ALA A 142 -16.48 -13.46 -2.56
C ALA A 142 -15.04 -13.90 -2.85
N ASP A 143 -14.88 -14.88 -3.75
CA ASP A 143 -13.57 -15.40 -4.16
C ASP A 143 -12.92 -14.56 -5.29
N ALA A 144 -11.74 -14.98 -5.74
CA ALA A 144 -10.97 -14.32 -6.80
C ALA A 144 -11.69 -14.20 -8.15
N ASP A 145 -12.69 -15.04 -8.40
CA ASP A 145 -13.49 -15.04 -9.62
C ASP A 145 -14.78 -14.22 -9.44
N GLY A 146 -14.97 -13.58 -8.28
CA GLY A 146 -16.15 -12.80 -7.94
C GLY A 146 -17.36 -13.67 -7.60
N ASN A 147 -17.17 -14.97 -7.37
CA ASN A 147 -18.26 -15.83 -6.94
C ASN A 147 -18.50 -15.64 -5.45
N LEU A 148 -19.76 -15.44 -5.08
CA LEU A 148 -20.17 -15.44 -3.68
C LEU A 148 -19.84 -16.79 -3.06
N ILE A 149 -19.16 -16.75 -1.93
CA ILE A 149 -19.05 -17.92 -1.07
C ILE A 149 -20.36 -17.96 -0.30
N GLY A 150 -21.22 -18.95 -0.56
CA GLY A 150 -22.53 -19.10 0.07
C GLY A 150 -23.51 -17.93 -0.17
N ALA A 151 -24.51 -17.81 0.70
CA ALA A 151 -25.54 -16.78 0.60
C ALA A 151 -25.08 -15.48 1.29
N GLU A 152 -25.39 -14.34 0.67
CA GLU A 152 -25.10 -13.01 1.22
C GLU A 152 -26.08 -12.61 2.34
N ALA A 153 -25.76 -11.51 3.00
CA ALA A 153 -26.60 -10.79 3.97
C ALA A 153 -26.81 -11.47 5.34
N LEU A 154 -26.20 -12.63 5.62
CA LEU A 154 -26.24 -13.27 6.94
C LEU A 154 -24.84 -13.70 7.42
N PRO A 155 -24.53 -13.61 8.72
CA PRO A 155 -23.21 -13.99 9.26
C PRO A 155 -22.81 -15.45 9.10
N ASP A 156 -23.75 -16.36 8.82
CA ASP A 156 -23.51 -17.81 8.70
C ASP A 156 -22.38 -18.16 7.72
N ILE A 157 -22.18 -17.34 6.69
CA ILE A 157 -21.11 -17.53 5.72
C ILE A 157 -19.70 -17.47 6.33
N PHE A 158 -19.51 -16.72 7.41
CA PHE A 158 -18.21 -16.55 8.06
C PHE A 158 -17.75 -17.81 8.81
N TYR A 159 -18.63 -18.81 8.98
CA TYR A 159 -18.28 -20.15 9.46
C TYR A 159 -17.89 -21.12 8.33
N ASN A 160 -18.11 -20.78 7.06
CA ASN A 160 -17.84 -21.68 5.94
C ASN A 160 -16.32 -21.83 5.71
N TYR A 161 -15.81 -23.06 5.68
CA TYR A 161 -14.38 -23.33 5.46
C TYR A 161 -13.84 -22.73 4.14
N LYS A 162 -14.71 -22.56 3.12
CA LYS A 162 -14.32 -21.93 1.84
C LYS A 162 -13.96 -20.46 1.99
N ARG A 163 -14.31 -19.80 3.11
CA ARG A 163 -13.96 -18.40 3.41
C ARG A 163 -12.47 -18.10 3.24
N ILE A 164 -11.60 -19.11 3.41
CA ILE A 164 -10.15 -18.98 3.21
C ILE A 164 -9.77 -18.55 1.78
N LYS A 165 -10.65 -18.77 0.80
CA LYS A 165 -10.50 -18.32 -0.60
C LYS A 165 -11.04 -16.92 -0.84
N GLY A 166 -11.60 -16.27 0.18
CA GLY A 166 -12.18 -14.94 0.07
C GLY A 166 -11.12 -13.91 -0.32
N GLU A 167 -11.44 -13.11 -1.33
CA GLU A 167 -10.63 -12.01 -1.85
C GLU A 167 -11.35 -10.66 -1.68
N ILE A 168 -12.63 -10.65 -1.33
CA ILE A 168 -13.32 -9.49 -0.79
C ILE A 168 -14.25 -9.95 0.34
N ILE A 169 -14.24 -9.20 1.44
CA ILE A 169 -15.09 -9.43 2.62
C ILE A 169 -15.75 -8.12 2.99
N TRP A 170 -17.05 -8.16 3.28
CA TRP A 170 -17.78 -6.98 3.69
C TRP A 170 -18.74 -7.23 4.85
N PHE A 171 -18.97 -6.20 5.66
CA PHE A 171 -19.96 -6.17 6.75
C PHE A 171 -20.27 -4.74 7.19
N THR A 172 -21.39 -4.54 7.91
CA THR A 172 -21.88 -3.20 8.30
C THR A 172 -21.28 -2.68 9.60
N GLU A 173 -21.21 -3.52 10.62
CA GLU A 173 -20.59 -3.21 11.91
C GLU A 173 -19.93 -4.46 12.48
N GLY A 174 -19.04 -4.26 13.46
CA GLY A 174 -18.32 -5.36 14.11
C GLY A 174 -16.86 -5.44 13.69
N TYR A 175 -16.26 -6.64 13.74
CA TYR A 175 -14.84 -6.81 13.48
C TYR A 175 -14.46 -8.19 12.95
N LEU A 176 -13.27 -8.24 12.34
CA LEU A 176 -12.50 -9.45 12.07
C LEU A 176 -11.19 -9.41 12.85
N GLU A 177 -10.81 -10.53 13.45
CA GLU A 177 -9.54 -10.69 14.16
C GLU A 177 -8.70 -11.81 13.56
N TYR A 178 -7.41 -11.54 13.39
CA TYR A 178 -6.41 -12.39 12.80
C TYR A 178 -5.34 -12.70 13.83
N HIS A 179 -5.03 -13.99 14.00
CA HIS A 179 -3.97 -14.48 14.86
C HIS A 179 -2.74 -14.77 14.01
N VAL A 180 -1.71 -13.96 14.17
CA VAL A 180 -0.50 -13.99 13.35
C VAL A 180 0.63 -14.57 14.17
N SER A 181 1.35 -15.53 13.59
CA SER A 181 2.51 -16.13 14.24
C SER A 181 3.55 -15.05 14.55
N ASN A 182 3.98 -15.01 15.81
CA ASN A 182 5.07 -14.16 16.27
C ASN A 182 6.39 -14.93 16.38
N ALA A 183 6.48 -16.13 15.79
CA ALA A 183 7.65 -17.00 15.91
C ALA A 183 8.96 -16.30 15.52
N THR A 184 8.92 -15.48 14.45
CA THR A 184 10.09 -14.75 13.95
C THR A 184 10.55 -13.64 14.89
N ILE A 185 9.61 -13.04 15.63
CA ILE A 185 9.89 -11.93 16.56
C ILE A 185 9.93 -12.40 18.02
N LYS A 186 9.94 -13.71 18.25
CA LYS A 186 9.88 -14.29 19.59
C LYS A 186 11.12 -13.90 20.39
N ASN A 187 10.92 -13.38 21.60
CA ASN A 187 11.97 -12.92 22.51
C ASN A 187 12.91 -11.84 21.93
N LYS A 188 12.48 -11.12 20.88
CA LYS A 188 13.20 -9.98 20.30
C LYS A 188 12.75 -8.66 20.96
N VAL A 189 13.51 -7.59 20.75
CA VAL A 189 13.11 -6.23 21.13
C VAL A 189 12.47 -5.56 19.91
N LEU A 190 11.19 -5.23 19.95
CA LEU A 190 10.52 -4.60 18.81
C LEU A 190 10.89 -3.11 18.72
N GLU A 191 11.28 -2.66 17.52
CA GLU A 191 11.51 -1.24 17.22
C GLU A 191 10.30 -0.62 16.52
N ALA A 192 9.66 -1.37 15.63
CA ALA A 192 8.45 -0.92 14.94
C ALA A 192 7.58 -2.08 14.49
N LEU A 193 6.28 -1.85 14.41
CA LEU A 193 5.31 -2.70 13.73
C LEU A 193 4.65 -1.92 12.59
N GLN A 194 4.44 -2.59 11.46
CA GLN A 194 3.76 -2.03 10.31
C GLN A 194 2.68 -3.00 9.83
N ILE A 195 1.52 -2.45 9.49
CA ILE A 195 0.37 -3.20 8.98
C ILE A 195 -0.10 -2.51 7.71
N SER A 196 -0.41 -3.26 6.67
CA SER A 196 -1.09 -2.71 5.49
C SER A 196 -2.21 -3.60 4.97
N CYS A 197 -3.30 -2.97 4.58
CA CYS A 197 -4.46 -3.63 3.99
C CYS A 197 -5.22 -2.64 3.09
N GLU A 198 -5.85 -3.15 2.04
CA GLU A 198 -6.75 -2.34 1.21
C GLU A 198 -8.17 -2.42 1.80
N VAL A 199 -8.75 -1.26 2.11
CA VAL A 199 -10.07 -1.14 2.73
C VAL A 199 -10.86 0.06 2.22
N CYS A 200 -12.19 0.00 2.29
CA CYS A 200 -13.07 1.16 2.12
C CYS A 200 -14.40 0.98 2.85
N SER A 201 -15.30 1.94 2.73
CA SER A 201 -16.66 1.84 3.28
C SER A 201 -17.47 0.79 2.51
N GLU A 202 -18.59 0.35 3.08
CA GLU A 202 -19.52 -0.59 2.45
C GLU A 202 -20.95 -0.02 2.47
N CYS A 203 -21.59 0.01 1.31
CA CYS A 203 -22.99 0.39 1.16
C CYS A 203 -23.68 -0.40 0.04
N ALA A 204 -25.00 -0.28 -0.07
CA ALA A 204 -25.71 -0.88 -1.20
C ALA A 204 -25.26 -0.20 -2.52
N ASN A 205 -24.78 -1.01 -3.47
CA ASN A 205 -24.06 -0.57 -4.66
C ASN A 205 -22.70 0.05 -4.31
N TYR A 206 -22.38 1.23 -4.83
CA TYR A 206 -21.24 2.02 -4.39
C TYR A 206 -21.68 3.47 -4.17
N ASN A 207 -20.98 4.16 -3.28
CA ASN A 207 -21.15 5.59 -3.07
C ASN A 207 -19.82 6.20 -2.61
N ASN A 208 -19.17 6.91 -3.53
CA ASN A 208 -17.85 7.52 -3.31
C ASN A 208 -17.81 8.59 -2.21
N SER A 209 -18.95 8.93 -1.58
CA SER A 209 -19.05 9.86 -0.44
C SER A 209 -19.63 9.22 0.82
N PHE A 210 -19.89 7.91 0.84
CA PHE A 210 -20.40 7.18 2.00
C PHE A 210 -19.25 6.84 2.95
N LYS A 211 -19.11 7.60 4.03
CA LYS A 211 -17.97 7.49 4.95
C LYS A 211 -18.11 6.34 5.93
N SER A 212 -16.98 5.78 6.34
CA SER A 212 -16.91 4.80 7.41
C SER A 212 -15.67 4.98 8.27
N ASP A 213 -15.82 4.88 9.58
CA ASP A 213 -14.74 4.91 10.55
C ASP A 213 -14.26 3.48 10.83
N ILE A 214 -13.17 3.10 10.16
CA ILE A 214 -12.55 1.78 10.27
C ILE A 214 -11.50 1.86 11.36
N THR A 215 -11.75 1.17 12.47
CA THR A 215 -10.89 1.14 13.65
C THR A 215 -9.98 -0.08 13.62
N PHE A 216 -8.76 0.08 14.14
CA PHE A 216 -7.76 -0.98 14.22
C PHE A 216 -7.36 -1.21 15.67
N TRP A 217 -7.14 -2.48 16.00
CA TRP A 217 -6.63 -2.91 17.30
C TRP A 217 -5.48 -3.89 17.14
N LEU A 218 -4.55 -3.81 18.08
CA LEU A 218 -3.45 -4.74 18.21
C LEU A 218 -3.46 -5.29 19.64
N ASN A 219 -3.55 -6.60 19.81
CA ASN A 219 -3.64 -7.28 21.10
C ASN A 219 -4.66 -6.60 22.04
N ASP A 220 -5.87 -6.36 21.54
CA ASP A 220 -7.01 -5.68 22.20
C ASP A 220 -6.84 -4.17 22.48
N LYS A 221 -5.67 -3.57 22.24
CA LYS A 221 -5.47 -2.12 22.35
C LYS A 221 -5.88 -1.43 21.05
N GLU A 222 -6.76 -0.43 21.13
CA GLU A 222 -7.11 0.42 19.97
C GLU A 222 -5.90 1.26 19.59
N ILE A 223 -5.44 1.13 18.34
CA ILE A 223 -4.24 1.84 17.84
C ILE A 223 -4.59 3.05 16.98
N GLY A 224 -5.80 3.09 16.42
CA GLY A 224 -6.28 4.25 15.68
C GLY A 224 -7.49 3.94 14.80
N THR A 225 -8.05 5.00 14.22
CA THR A 225 -9.20 4.93 13.31
C THR A 225 -8.86 5.64 12.01
N TYR A 226 -9.15 4.98 10.88
CA TYR A 226 -9.12 5.54 9.54
C TYR A 226 -10.54 5.83 9.08
N THR A 227 -10.84 7.10 8.75
CA THR A 227 -12.12 7.45 8.11
C THR A 227 -11.99 7.26 6.59
N SER A 228 -12.55 6.17 6.09
CA SER A 228 -12.76 5.97 4.66
C SER A 228 -13.68 7.07 4.11
N PRO A 229 -13.34 7.71 2.97
CA PRO A 229 -14.16 8.77 2.41
C PRO A 229 -15.37 8.24 1.63
N GLY A 230 -15.40 6.95 1.26
CA GLY A 230 -16.41 6.40 0.35
C GLY A 230 -16.36 4.88 0.22
N ASP A 231 -17.42 4.35 -0.37
CA ASP A 231 -17.48 3.03 -0.99
C ASP A 231 -17.23 3.21 -2.49
N PHE A 232 -16.12 2.67 -3.00
CA PHE A 232 -15.59 3.07 -4.29
C PHE A 232 -16.01 2.18 -5.45
N GLY A 233 -16.66 2.80 -6.43
CA GLY A 233 -17.01 2.19 -7.71
C GLY A 233 -16.89 3.18 -8.87
N GLY A 234 -17.65 2.95 -9.94
CA GLY A 234 -17.64 3.80 -11.14
C GLY A 234 -16.44 3.59 -12.09
N ARG A 235 -15.42 2.86 -11.63
CA ARG A 235 -14.37 2.25 -12.47
C ARG A 235 -14.07 0.86 -11.92
N ASN A 236 -13.55 -0.02 -12.78
CA ASN A 236 -13.08 -1.32 -12.33
C ASN A 236 -11.83 -1.18 -11.45
N GLY A 237 -11.75 -2.03 -10.42
CA GLY A 237 -10.51 -2.25 -9.70
C GLY A 237 -9.47 -2.91 -10.60
N LYS A 238 -8.20 -2.68 -10.34
CA LYS A 238 -7.09 -3.23 -11.13
C LYS A 238 -7.06 -4.76 -11.13
N TYR A 239 -7.42 -5.38 -10.01
CA TYR A 239 -7.43 -6.83 -9.79
C TYR A 239 -8.83 -7.41 -9.63
N THR A 240 -9.84 -6.57 -9.45
CA THR A 240 -11.25 -6.97 -9.37
C THR A 240 -11.68 -7.74 -10.63
N PRO A 241 -12.26 -8.94 -10.49
CA PRO A 241 -12.62 -9.79 -11.63
C PRO A 241 -13.76 -9.18 -12.44
N LYS A 242 -13.73 -9.39 -13.77
CA LYS A 242 -14.71 -8.81 -14.71
C LYS A 242 -16.14 -9.33 -14.51
N SER A 243 -16.28 -10.51 -13.90
CA SER A 243 -17.56 -11.11 -13.50
C SER A 243 -18.21 -10.38 -12.33
N TRP A 244 -17.44 -9.62 -11.53
CA TRP A 244 -17.96 -8.86 -10.41
C TRP A 244 -18.91 -7.75 -10.89
N PRO A 245 -20.08 -7.56 -10.27
CA PRO A 245 -21.03 -6.56 -10.73
C PRO A 245 -20.44 -5.14 -10.71
N ALA A 246 -20.54 -4.43 -11.83
CA ALA A 246 -20.01 -3.07 -11.96
C ALA A 246 -20.67 -2.04 -11.03
N ALA A 247 -21.87 -2.36 -10.51
CA ALA A 247 -22.58 -1.55 -9.53
C ALA A 247 -22.11 -1.79 -8.09
N SER A 248 -21.37 -2.87 -7.82
CA SER A 248 -20.76 -3.16 -6.52
C SER A 248 -19.43 -2.44 -6.35
N THR A 249 -18.94 -2.36 -5.12
CA THR A 249 -17.60 -1.87 -4.79
C THR A 249 -16.53 -2.54 -5.64
N GLN A 250 -15.62 -1.72 -6.15
CA GLN A 250 -14.59 -2.15 -7.10
C GLN A 250 -13.18 -2.10 -6.51
N TYR A 251 -12.91 -1.21 -5.56
CA TYR A 251 -11.57 -1.02 -4.97
C TYR A 251 -11.66 -0.31 -3.62
N GLY A 252 -10.54 -0.30 -2.89
CA GLY A 252 -10.35 0.40 -1.63
C GLY A 252 -9.17 1.38 -1.67
N MET A 253 -8.82 1.89 -0.50
CA MET A 253 -7.58 2.63 -0.28
C MET A 253 -6.60 1.76 0.49
N LEU A 254 -5.32 1.81 0.12
CA LEU A 254 -4.28 1.16 0.91
C LEU A 254 -4.06 1.93 2.21
N VAL A 255 -4.49 1.34 3.31
CA VAL A 255 -4.23 1.85 4.64
C VAL A 255 -2.93 1.25 5.15
N GLN A 256 -2.01 2.13 5.56
CA GLN A 256 -0.73 1.75 6.15
C GLN A 256 -0.68 2.27 7.58
N ILE A 257 -0.49 1.36 8.53
CA ILE A 257 -0.37 1.66 9.95
C ILE A 257 1.06 1.39 10.36
N ARG A 258 1.70 2.33 11.05
CA ARG A 258 3.02 2.15 11.66
C ARG A 258 2.90 2.45 13.15
N ILE A 259 3.53 1.64 13.98
CA ILE A 259 3.69 1.86 15.42
C ILE A 259 5.19 1.84 15.68
N ASP A 260 5.73 2.89 16.29
CA ASP A 260 7.13 2.97 16.70
C ASP A 260 7.25 3.75 18.02
N GLU A 261 8.46 4.08 18.43
CA GLU A 261 8.74 4.81 19.67
C GLU A 261 8.03 6.17 19.80
N MET A 262 7.71 6.84 18.68
CA MET A 262 7.11 8.18 18.68
C MET A 262 5.57 8.18 18.61
N GLY A 263 4.90 7.03 18.50
CA GLY A 263 3.46 7.01 18.28
C GLY A 263 2.89 5.91 17.37
N VAL A 264 1.67 6.19 16.88
CA VAL A 264 0.99 5.46 15.82
C VAL A 264 0.72 6.40 14.65
N TRP A 265 1.05 5.96 13.44
CA TRP A 265 0.75 6.66 12.19
C TRP A 265 -0.19 5.84 11.35
N ILE A 266 -1.21 6.50 10.82
CA ILE A 266 -2.05 5.96 9.75
C ILE A 266 -1.81 6.80 8.51
N ASN A 267 -1.36 6.17 7.43
CA ASN A 267 -1.07 6.84 6.16
C ASN A 267 -0.12 8.04 6.30
N GLN A 268 0.89 7.90 7.16
CA GLN A 268 1.90 8.92 7.55
C GLN A 268 1.38 10.09 8.40
N VAL A 269 0.12 10.07 8.80
CA VAL A 269 -0.43 11.03 9.77
C VAL A 269 -0.33 10.42 11.16
N ASN A 270 0.31 11.11 12.10
CA ASN A 270 0.34 10.68 13.50
C ASN A 270 -1.09 10.79 14.06
N VAL A 271 -1.65 9.66 14.50
CA VAL A 271 -3.00 9.56 15.06
C VAL A 271 -2.99 9.38 16.58
N SER A 272 -1.85 9.02 17.15
CA SER A 272 -1.65 8.92 18.59
C SER A 272 -0.17 9.05 18.92
N SER A 273 0.19 9.98 19.81
CA SER A 273 1.53 10.10 20.40
C SER A 273 1.61 9.45 21.79
N GLU A 274 0.50 8.91 22.31
CA GLU A 274 0.42 8.30 23.64
C GLU A 274 0.62 6.78 23.60
N ILE A 275 0.51 6.17 22.41
CA ILE A 275 0.71 4.75 22.19
C ILE A 275 2.03 4.57 21.44
N SER A 276 2.96 3.78 21.98
CA SER A 276 4.24 3.49 21.33
C SER A 276 4.46 1.99 21.12
N ILE A 277 5.56 1.62 20.47
CA ILE A 277 5.93 0.21 20.32
C ILE A 277 6.17 -0.52 21.65
N ASP A 278 6.56 0.21 22.70
CA ASP A 278 6.82 -0.35 24.03
C ASP A 278 5.55 -0.92 24.67
N ASP A 279 4.39 -0.33 24.37
CA ASP A 279 3.09 -0.88 24.76
C ASP A 279 2.86 -2.29 24.22
N PHE A 280 3.58 -2.67 23.16
CA PHE A 280 3.45 -3.95 22.47
C PHE A 280 4.68 -4.83 22.60
N ALA A 281 5.69 -4.43 23.39
CA ALA A 281 6.89 -5.21 23.61
C ALA A 281 6.59 -6.63 24.17
N PHE A 282 5.48 -6.76 24.91
CA PHE A 282 5.02 -8.05 25.44
C PHE A 282 4.61 -9.06 24.35
N ILE A 283 4.28 -8.60 23.13
CA ILE A 283 3.87 -9.47 22.01
C ILE A 283 4.96 -10.49 21.69
N THR A 284 6.24 -10.20 21.90
CA THR A 284 7.34 -11.14 21.61
C THR A 284 7.37 -12.33 22.57
N LYS A 285 6.63 -12.26 23.69
CA LYS A 285 6.47 -13.34 24.68
C LYS A 285 5.13 -14.07 24.54
N GLU A 286 4.15 -13.47 23.89
CA GLU A 286 2.81 -14.04 23.63
C GLU A 286 2.81 -15.26 22.71
N LYS A 287 1.70 -15.99 22.62
CA LYS A 287 1.57 -17.12 21.68
C LYS A 287 1.45 -16.67 20.22
N CYS A 288 0.82 -15.52 20.00
CA CYS A 288 0.63 -14.92 18.68
C CYS A 288 0.35 -13.41 18.83
N LEU A 289 0.49 -12.70 17.72
CA LEU A 289 0.02 -11.32 17.56
C LEU A 289 -1.47 -11.35 17.15
N ARG A 290 -2.30 -10.54 17.78
CA ARG A 290 -3.75 -10.45 17.46
C ARG A 290 -4.03 -9.11 16.79
N PHE A 291 -4.24 -9.13 15.49
CA PHE A 291 -4.62 -7.94 14.73
C PHE A 291 -6.12 -7.97 14.49
N ARG A 292 -6.81 -6.87 14.82
CA ARG A 292 -8.24 -6.73 14.60
C ARG A 292 -8.52 -5.45 13.83
N LEU A 293 -9.49 -5.50 12.92
CA LEU A 293 -10.04 -4.34 12.24
C LEU A 293 -11.55 -4.45 12.12
N GLY A 294 -12.23 -3.31 12.04
CA GLY A 294 -13.68 -3.29 12.00
C GLY A 294 -14.29 -1.91 12.18
N VAL A 295 -15.61 -1.87 12.33
CA VAL A 295 -16.40 -0.65 12.53
C VAL A 295 -17.09 -0.74 13.88
N LYS A 296 -16.76 0.19 14.79
CA LYS A 296 -17.38 0.25 16.12
C LYS A 296 -18.85 0.65 16.00
N LYS A 297 -19.72 0.06 16.83
CA LYS A 297 -21.15 0.40 16.89
C LYS A 297 -21.41 1.86 17.26
N ASN A 298 -20.49 2.47 18.00
CA ASN A 298 -20.55 3.88 18.43
C ASN A 298 -19.59 4.78 17.64
N ALA A 299 -19.11 4.35 16.47
CA ALA A 299 -18.30 5.20 15.62
C ALA A 299 -19.10 6.40 15.09
N LYS A 300 -18.42 7.49 14.72
CA LYS A 300 -19.11 8.67 14.17
C LYS A 300 -19.72 8.36 12.81
N TYR A 301 -19.03 7.58 11.98
CA TYR A 301 -19.53 7.07 10.71
C TYR A 301 -19.56 5.53 10.73
N VAL A 302 -20.75 4.95 10.95
CA VAL A 302 -20.98 3.50 10.88
C VAL A 302 -21.32 3.13 9.43
N GLY A 303 -20.33 3.19 8.55
CA GLY A 303 -20.51 3.04 7.11
C GLY A 303 -20.01 1.72 6.54
N GLY A 304 -19.91 0.68 7.37
CA GLY A 304 -19.42 -0.64 6.95
C GLY A 304 -17.95 -0.70 6.57
N LEU A 305 -17.49 -1.90 6.23
CA LEU A 305 -16.13 -2.19 5.82
C LEU A 305 -16.17 -3.11 4.61
N ASN A 306 -15.44 -2.74 3.56
CA ASN A 306 -14.91 -3.65 2.55
C ASN A 306 -13.42 -3.89 2.84
N LEU A 307 -13.00 -5.16 2.85
CA LEU A 307 -11.61 -5.59 2.98
C LEU A 307 -11.22 -6.42 1.75
N PHE A 308 -10.18 -5.97 1.06
CA PHE A 308 -9.72 -6.55 -0.21
C PHE A 308 -8.48 -7.42 -0.03
N GLY A 309 -8.49 -8.56 -0.70
CA GLY A 309 -7.39 -9.50 -0.81
C GLY A 309 -6.54 -9.23 -2.05
N ARG A 310 -5.54 -10.08 -2.25
CA ARG A 310 -4.52 -9.93 -3.29
C ARG A 310 -5.09 -9.89 -4.71
N ASN A 311 -6.20 -10.56 -4.96
CA ASN A 311 -6.80 -10.72 -6.28
C ASN A 311 -8.10 -9.91 -6.43
N PHE A 312 -8.26 -8.85 -5.64
CA PHE A 312 -9.39 -7.94 -5.69
C PHE A 312 -8.92 -6.51 -5.43
N GLY A 313 -9.68 -5.51 -5.86
CA GLY A 313 -9.34 -4.11 -5.63
C GLY A 313 -8.18 -3.61 -6.49
N ASP A 314 -7.37 -2.71 -5.95
CA ASP A 314 -6.29 -2.02 -6.65
C ASP A 314 -4.88 -2.42 -6.20
N PHE A 315 -4.75 -3.17 -5.10
CA PHE A 315 -3.46 -3.56 -4.54
C PHE A 315 -3.31 -5.07 -4.51
N GLN A 316 -2.21 -5.55 -5.11
CA GLN A 316 -1.91 -6.99 -5.15
C GLN A 316 -1.32 -7.50 -3.82
N GLN A 317 -2.09 -7.38 -2.74
CA GLN A 317 -1.75 -7.88 -1.41
C GLN A 317 -3.02 -8.25 -0.61
N GLY A 318 -2.92 -9.25 0.26
CA GLY A 318 -3.86 -9.40 1.38
C GLY A 318 -3.54 -8.44 2.53
N ILE A 319 -3.69 -8.90 3.76
CA ILE A 319 -3.19 -8.16 4.92
C ILE A 319 -1.71 -8.47 5.07
N ARG A 320 -0.88 -7.42 5.16
CA ARG A 320 0.54 -7.54 5.48
C ARG A 320 0.82 -7.04 6.87
N ILE A 321 1.65 -7.77 7.60
CA ILE A 321 2.23 -7.33 8.87
C ILE A 321 3.73 -7.52 8.79
N SER A 322 4.47 -6.47 9.13
CA SER A 322 5.91 -6.51 9.27
C SER A 322 6.36 -5.90 10.59
N ALA A 323 7.52 -6.35 11.06
CA ALA A 323 8.13 -5.87 12.29
C ALA A 323 9.61 -5.60 12.03
N THR A 324 10.12 -4.53 12.61
CA THR A 324 11.56 -4.30 12.77
C THR A 324 11.90 -4.56 14.23
N TYR A 325 12.97 -5.31 14.50
CA TYR A 325 13.31 -5.76 15.85
C TYR A 325 14.81 -5.97 16.03
N LEU A 326 15.30 -5.78 17.25
CA LEU A 326 16.67 -6.10 17.68
C LEU A 326 16.75 -7.52 18.25
N GLU A 327 17.89 -8.19 18.03
CA GLU A 327 18.33 -9.32 18.84
C GLU A 327 18.45 -8.89 20.33
N PRO A 328 18.08 -9.77 21.28
CA PRO A 328 18.02 -9.43 22.70
C PRO A 328 19.37 -9.16 23.37
#